data_AF-A0A4W3IT43-F1
#
_entry.id   AF-A0A4W3IT43-F1
#
_cell.length_a   1.000
_cell.length_b   1.000
_cell.length_c   1.000
_cell.angle_alpha   90.00
_cell.angle_beta   90.00
_cell.angle_gamma   90.00
#
_symmetry.space_group_name_H-M   'P 1'
#
loop_
_entity.id
_entity.type
_entity.pdbx_description
1 polymer ?
#
loop_
_entity_poly.entity_id
_entity_poly.type
_entity_poly.pdbx_seq_one_letter_code
_entity_poly.pdbx_strand_id
1 'polypeptide(L)'
;MNGILHKCRFISGIHGKCIRTETKWCTPVEFEDLSDSNKDLKYWKRNIRCKSETLGKLIQKGYLKLHKLHCDCECCHPQFVDQNENNDDVCTVCKDGGDLICCDECPRAFHKQCLVSRFELSEKWVCTFCKIRNLSEDKSGSDISNNGLLTQPMCPKQLMKCEFVLLQLCCNEESRCFEKDPCKTIPSYSNVIDKPMWLHKVKENLMAKNYPSVHKFATDVYLIFQNCIKFNQGNEFEAIGRKLDNKFKANLRQVFGIS
;
A
#
# COMPACT_ATOMS: atom_id res chain seq x y z
N MET A 1 -20.54 1.20 3.99
CA MET A 1 -19.28 1.01 3.24
C MET A 1 -18.55 2.34 3.16
N ASN A 2 -17.22 2.35 3.19
CA ASN A 2 -16.40 3.57 3.09
C ASN A 2 -15.55 3.55 1.82
N GLY A 3 -15.22 4.74 1.30
CA GLY A 3 -14.34 4.92 0.16
C GLY A 3 -13.83 6.36 0.07
N ILE A 4 -12.81 6.57 -0.76
CA ILE A 4 -12.21 7.88 -1.04
C ILE A 4 -12.72 8.36 -2.39
N LEU A 5 -13.29 9.56 -2.44
CA LEU A 5 -13.75 10.18 -3.68
C LEU A 5 -12.60 10.95 -4.35
N HIS A 6 -12.22 10.51 -5.55
CA HIS A 6 -11.23 11.15 -6.40
C HIS A 6 -11.90 12.08 -7.39
N LYS A 7 -11.81 13.39 -7.10
CA LYS A 7 -12.46 14.43 -7.91
C LYS A 7 -12.02 14.43 -9.37
N CYS A 8 -10.75 14.11 -9.64
CA CYS A 8 -10.19 14.05 -11.00
C CYS A 8 -10.82 12.95 -11.87
N ARG A 9 -11.33 11.88 -11.25
CA ARG A 9 -12.03 10.79 -11.95
C ARG A 9 -13.56 10.96 -11.95
N PHE A 10 -14.09 12.01 -11.31
CA PHE A 10 -15.53 12.24 -11.18
C PHE A 10 -16.10 12.81 -12.48
N ILE A 11 -16.80 11.98 -13.24
CA ILE A 11 -17.38 12.34 -14.54
C ILE A 11 -18.92 12.40 -14.44
N SER A 12 -19.54 11.26 -14.19
CA SER A 12 -20.99 11.13 -14.06
C SER A 12 -21.36 10.09 -13.01
N GLY A 13 -22.66 9.76 -12.88
CA GLY A 13 -23.10 8.72 -11.95
C GLY A 13 -22.71 7.30 -12.39
N ILE A 14 -22.59 7.06 -13.70
CA ILE A 14 -22.39 5.71 -14.29
C ILE A 14 -21.08 5.58 -15.08
N HIS A 15 -20.37 6.69 -15.30
CA HIS A 15 -19.07 6.71 -15.98
C HIS A 15 -18.04 7.41 -15.09
N GLY A 16 -16.78 6.99 -15.20
CA GLY A 16 -15.69 7.47 -14.36
C GLY A 16 -15.73 6.82 -12.98
N LYS A 17 -14.96 5.75 -12.80
CA LYS A 17 -14.83 5.12 -11.49
C LYS A 17 -14.03 6.05 -10.57
N CYS A 18 -14.76 6.81 -9.77
CA CYS A 18 -14.21 7.91 -8.99
C CYS A 18 -14.18 7.63 -7.48
N ILE A 19 -14.78 6.53 -7.02
CA ILE A 19 -14.79 6.15 -5.61
C ILE A 19 -13.89 4.95 -5.42
N ARG A 20 -12.79 5.14 -4.70
CA ARG A 20 -11.84 4.08 -4.35
C ARG A 20 -12.21 3.48 -3.00
N THR A 21 -12.70 2.24 -3.00
CA THR A 21 -12.87 1.44 -1.77
C THR A 21 -11.53 0.82 -1.37
N GLU A 22 -11.48 -0.08 -0.38
CA GLU A 22 -10.25 -0.84 -0.10
C GLU A 22 -9.93 -1.86 -1.21
N THR A 23 -10.95 -2.38 -1.90
CA THR A 23 -10.82 -3.53 -2.82
C THR A 23 -11.08 -3.24 -4.28
N LYS A 24 -11.67 -2.09 -4.64
CA LYS A 24 -11.99 -1.73 -6.03
C LYS A 24 -12.24 -0.24 -6.23
N TRP A 25 -12.18 0.19 -7.48
CA TRP A 25 -12.74 1.44 -7.97
C TRP A 25 -14.20 1.27 -8.38
N CYS A 26 -15.03 2.27 -8.08
CA CYS A 26 -16.46 2.26 -8.35
C CYS A 26 -16.92 3.60 -8.90
N THR A 27 -17.91 3.58 -9.79
CA THR A 27 -18.75 4.73 -10.09
C THR A 27 -19.65 5.03 -8.88
N PRO A 28 -20.25 6.24 -8.79
CA PRO A 28 -21.22 6.52 -7.74
C PRO A 28 -22.38 5.51 -7.67
N VAL A 29 -22.90 5.07 -8.81
CA VAL A 29 -23.98 4.05 -8.84
C VAL A 29 -23.48 2.70 -8.33
N GLU A 30 -22.33 2.21 -8.82
CA GLU A 30 -21.75 0.95 -8.34
C GLU A 30 -21.45 0.98 -6.84
N PHE A 31 -21.03 2.13 -6.30
CA PHE A 31 -20.77 2.27 -4.87
C PHE A 31 -22.05 2.23 -4.02
N GLU A 32 -23.15 2.81 -4.52
CA GLU A 32 -24.48 2.72 -3.89
C GLU A 32 -24.99 1.28 -3.89
N ASP A 33 -24.87 0.57 -5.01
CA ASP A 33 -25.32 -0.82 -5.17
C ASP A 33 -24.56 -1.81 -4.25
N LEU A 34 -23.37 -1.45 -3.78
CA LEU A 34 -22.65 -2.25 -2.79
C LEU A 34 -23.23 -2.17 -1.38
N SER A 35 -24.15 -1.22 -1.15
CA SER A 35 -24.76 -0.97 0.15
C SER A 35 -26.25 -1.31 0.24
N ASP A 36 -26.95 -1.47 -0.89
CA ASP A 36 -28.39 -1.73 -0.94
C ASP A 36 -28.77 -2.70 -2.08
N SER A 37 -29.79 -3.54 -1.85
CA SER A 37 -30.25 -4.56 -2.81
C SER A 37 -31.37 -4.09 -3.77
N ASN A 38 -31.78 -2.82 -3.70
CA ASN A 38 -32.94 -2.31 -4.44
C ASN A 38 -32.52 -1.53 -5.70
N LYS A 39 -32.56 -2.22 -6.85
CA LYS A 39 -31.91 -1.83 -8.13
C LYS A 39 -32.63 -0.76 -8.95
N ASP A 40 -33.85 -0.37 -8.57
CA ASP A 40 -34.74 0.34 -9.49
C ASP A 40 -34.74 1.88 -9.37
N LEU A 41 -34.11 2.45 -8.34
CA LEU A 41 -34.06 3.91 -8.16
C LEU A 41 -32.67 4.37 -7.73
N LYS A 42 -31.89 4.91 -8.67
CA LYS A 42 -30.52 5.38 -8.47
C LYS A 42 -30.50 6.73 -7.72
N TYR A 43 -30.30 6.68 -6.40
CA TYR A 43 -30.34 7.83 -5.51
C TYR A 43 -28.95 8.28 -5.01
N TRP A 44 -27.88 7.86 -5.68
CA TRP A 44 -26.48 8.11 -5.27
C TRP A 44 -26.18 9.57 -4.90
N LYS A 45 -26.81 10.55 -5.56
CA LYS A 45 -26.67 11.98 -5.23
C LYS A 45 -27.15 12.32 -3.82
N ARG A 46 -28.18 11.63 -3.32
CA ARG A 46 -28.77 11.82 -1.99
C ARG A 46 -28.14 10.88 -0.95
N ASN A 47 -27.85 9.66 -1.34
CA ASN A 47 -27.47 8.59 -0.42
C ASN A 47 -25.98 8.58 -0.11
N ILE A 48 -25.13 8.89 -1.10
CA ILE A 48 -23.67 8.93 -0.87
C ILE A 48 -23.32 10.25 -0.22
N ARG A 49 -22.62 10.16 0.91
CA ARG A 49 -22.16 11.29 1.72
C ARG A 49 -20.64 11.30 1.80
N CYS A 50 -20.06 12.47 1.56
CA CYS A 50 -18.67 12.74 1.90
C CYS A 50 -18.66 13.50 3.23
N LYS A 51 -18.18 12.83 4.29
CA LYS A 51 -18.39 13.26 5.68
C LYS A 51 -19.89 13.40 5.96
N SER A 52 -20.39 14.62 6.17
CA SER A 52 -21.82 14.89 6.44
C SER A 52 -22.63 15.31 5.22
N GLU A 53 -21.99 15.72 4.12
CA GLU A 53 -22.66 16.32 2.97
C GLU A 53 -22.87 15.33 1.83
N THR A 54 -24.05 15.37 1.22
CA THR A 54 -24.39 14.48 0.09
C THR A 54 -23.66 14.89 -1.19
N LEU A 55 -23.40 13.93 -2.09
CA LEU A 55 -22.78 14.24 -3.38
C LEU A 55 -23.60 15.27 -4.18
N GLY A 56 -24.93 15.21 -4.11
CA GLY A 56 -25.83 16.18 -4.74
C GLY A 56 -25.61 17.61 -4.25
N LYS A 57 -25.43 17.82 -2.94
CA LYS A 57 -25.10 19.14 -2.39
C LYS A 57 -23.71 19.60 -2.82
N LEU A 58 -22.73 18.70 -2.89
CA LEU A 58 -21.39 19.05 -3.35
C LEU A 58 -21.36 19.45 -4.83
N ILE A 59 -22.19 18.80 -5.66
CA ILE A 59 -22.39 19.19 -7.06
C ILE A 59 -23.06 20.56 -7.14
N GLN A 60 -24.13 20.80 -6.38
CA GLN A 60 -24.82 22.09 -6.35
C GLN A 60 -23.91 23.25 -5.91
N LYS A 61 -23.04 22.99 -4.92
CA LYS A 61 -22.03 23.96 -4.43
C LYS A 61 -20.83 24.12 -5.38
N GLY A 62 -20.77 23.37 -6.48
CA GLY A 62 -19.68 23.46 -7.47
C GLY A 62 -18.37 22.78 -7.06
N TYR A 63 -18.33 22.08 -5.92
CA TYR A 63 -17.14 21.32 -5.47
C TYR A 63 -16.89 20.04 -6.28
N LEU A 64 -17.94 19.52 -6.92
CA LEU A 64 -17.91 18.42 -7.88
C LEU A 64 -18.57 18.90 -9.17
N LYS A 65 -17.93 18.66 -10.31
CA LYS A 65 -18.45 19.07 -11.62
C LYS A 65 -18.86 17.83 -12.39
N LEU A 66 -20.15 17.74 -12.73
CA LEU A 66 -20.62 16.71 -13.65
C LEU A 66 -20.25 17.09 -15.08
N HIS A 67 -19.78 16.12 -15.84
CA HIS A 67 -19.59 16.26 -17.27
C HIS A 67 -20.95 16.27 -17.96
N LYS A 68 -21.11 17.12 -18.98
CA LYS A 68 -22.33 17.18 -19.79
C LYS A 68 -22.41 15.94 -20.71
N LEU A 69 -23.61 15.65 -21.20
CA LEU A 69 -23.87 14.51 -22.11
C LEU A 69 -22.99 14.54 -23.38
N HIS A 70 -22.55 15.73 -23.81
CA HIS A 70 -21.67 15.95 -24.96
C HIS A 70 -20.38 16.63 -24.51
N CYS A 71 -19.71 16.06 -23.51
CA CYS A 71 -18.43 16.59 -23.06
C CYS A 71 -17.33 16.13 -24.03
N ASP A 72 -16.57 17.08 -24.57
CA ASP A 72 -15.47 16.81 -25.51
C ASP A 72 -14.14 16.41 -24.82
N CYS A 73 -14.16 15.98 -23.55
CA CYS A 73 -12.93 15.45 -22.93
C CYS A 73 -12.65 14.05 -23.44
N GLU A 74 -11.37 13.68 -23.51
CA GLU A 74 -10.93 12.32 -23.79
C GLU A 74 -11.64 11.30 -22.88
N CYS A 75 -11.80 11.65 -21.60
CA CYS A 75 -12.44 10.84 -20.57
C CYS A 75 -13.94 10.51 -20.80
N CYS A 76 -14.63 11.24 -21.67
CA CYS A 76 -16.04 11.05 -21.99
C CYS A 76 -16.25 10.52 -23.41
N HIS A 77 -15.16 10.37 -24.17
CA HIS A 77 -15.25 9.87 -25.53
C HIS A 77 -15.62 8.38 -25.50
N PRO A 78 -16.66 7.92 -26.25
CA PRO A 78 -17.13 6.53 -26.19
C PRO A 78 -16.08 5.47 -26.52
N GLN A 79 -15.01 5.86 -27.22
CA GLN A 79 -13.91 4.99 -27.61
C GLN A 79 -12.72 5.03 -26.64
N PHE A 80 -12.72 5.95 -25.67
CA PHE A 80 -11.69 6.01 -24.65
C PHE A 80 -11.97 4.93 -23.59
N VAL A 81 -11.22 3.83 -23.69
CA VAL A 81 -11.20 2.78 -22.67
C VAL A 81 -9.89 2.90 -21.93
N ASP A 82 -9.94 3.43 -20.71
CA ASP A 82 -8.80 3.38 -19.82
C ASP A 82 -8.61 1.94 -19.34
N GLN A 83 -7.60 1.26 -19.89
CA GLN A 83 -7.27 -0.12 -19.54
C GLN A 83 -6.92 -0.29 -18.05
N ASN A 84 -6.55 0.80 -17.38
CA ASN A 84 -6.17 0.84 -15.97
C ASN A 84 -7.21 1.56 -15.09
N GLU A 85 -8.46 1.74 -15.55
CA GLU A 85 -9.52 2.40 -14.77
C GLU A 85 -9.77 1.71 -13.41
N ASN A 86 -9.41 0.44 -13.31
CA ASN A 86 -9.54 -0.40 -12.14
C ASN A 86 -8.34 -0.32 -11.18
N ASN A 87 -7.30 0.42 -11.54
CA ASN A 87 -6.08 0.57 -10.77
C ASN A 87 -5.83 2.02 -10.36
N ASP A 88 -4.99 2.22 -9.35
CA ASP A 88 -4.63 3.49 -8.77
C ASP A 88 -3.67 4.25 -9.71
N ASP A 89 -3.90 5.55 -9.92
CA ASP A 89 -3.03 6.43 -10.76
C ASP A 89 -1.65 6.71 -10.15
N VAL A 90 -1.42 6.24 -8.93
CA VAL A 90 -0.21 6.49 -8.16
C VAL A 90 0.30 5.20 -7.56
N CYS A 91 1.62 5.12 -7.40
CA CYS A 91 2.25 4.01 -6.73
C CYS A 91 1.77 3.92 -5.28
N THR A 92 1.46 2.69 -4.87
CA THR A 92 1.05 2.35 -3.50
C THR A 92 2.09 2.76 -2.46
N VAL A 93 3.37 2.75 -2.82
CA VAL A 93 4.51 3.03 -1.93
C VAL A 93 4.84 4.52 -1.90
N CYS A 94 5.30 5.10 -3.02
CA CYS A 94 5.79 6.49 -3.02
C CYS A 94 4.70 7.55 -3.16
N LYS A 95 3.49 7.18 -3.62
CA LYS A 95 2.36 8.07 -3.92
C LYS A 95 2.54 8.98 -5.15
N ASP A 96 3.53 8.67 -5.99
CA ASP A 96 3.76 9.36 -7.26
C ASP A 96 3.20 8.55 -8.45
N GLY A 97 2.88 9.24 -9.55
CA GLY A 97 2.47 8.64 -10.82
C GLY A 97 3.67 8.17 -11.67
N GLY A 98 3.43 7.83 -12.94
CA GLY A 98 4.45 7.41 -13.91
C GLY A 98 4.23 5.99 -14.43
N ASP A 99 5.31 5.26 -14.71
CA ASP A 99 5.23 3.89 -15.23
C ASP A 99 4.89 2.90 -14.12
N LEU A 100 3.60 2.57 -14.02
CA LEU A 100 3.05 1.74 -12.98
C LEU A 100 2.73 0.32 -13.47
N ILE A 101 3.00 -0.65 -12.60
CA ILE A 101 2.60 -2.04 -12.74
C ILE A 101 1.30 -2.22 -11.96
N CYS A 102 0.23 -2.56 -12.67
CA CYS A 102 -1.10 -2.78 -12.13
C CYS A 102 -1.25 -4.21 -11.58
N CYS A 103 -1.84 -4.35 -10.40
CA CYS A 103 -2.25 -5.65 -9.87
C CYS A 103 -3.56 -6.09 -10.53
N ASP A 104 -3.66 -7.37 -10.92
CA ASP A 104 -4.87 -7.91 -11.55
C ASP A 104 -5.98 -8.28 -10.56
N GLU A 105 -5.70 -8.27 -9.25
CA GLU A 105 -6.63 -8.73 -8.19
C GLU A 105 -7.01 -7.64 -7.18
N CYS A 106 -6.45 -6.45 -7.32
CA CYS A 106 -6.84 -5.28 -6.54
C CYS A 106 -6.39 -4.01 -7.26
N PRO A 107 -6.85 -2.82 -6.84
CA PRO A 107 -6.53 -1.63 -7.60
C PRO A 107 -5.12 -1.10 -7.39
N ARG A 108 -4.34 -1.69 -6.48
CA ARG A 108 -3.00 -1.18 -6.18
C ARG A 108 -2.13 -1.21 -7.44
N ALA A 109 -1.40 -0.13 -7.64
CA ALA A 109 -0.38 -0.01 -8.67
C ALA A 109 0.99 0.27 -8.04
N PHE A 110 2.08 -0.10 -8.70
CA PHE A 110 3.44 0.00 -8.16
C PHE A 110 4.46 0.35 -9.23
N HIS A 111 5.42 1.24 -8.94
CA HIS A 111 6.62 1.30 -9.76
C HIS A 111 7.46 0.03 -9.56
N LYS A 112 8.21 -0.38 -10.58
CA LYS A 112 9.13 -1.52 -10.52
C LYS A 112 10.12 -1.41 -9.36
N GLN A 113 10.70 -0.22 -9.15
CA GLN A 113 11.62 0.07 -8.05
C GLN A 113 10.95 0.17 -6.68
N CYS A 114 9.63 0.29 -6.60
CA CYS A 114 8.91 0.30 -5.32
C CYS A 114 8.51 -1.11 -4.85
N LEU A 115 8.59 -2.12 -5.72
CA LEU A 115 8.34 -3.51 -5.34
C LEU A 115 9.42 -4.02 -4.39
N VAL A 116 9.01 -4.77 -3.36
CA VAL A 116 9.91 -5.40 -2.38
C VAL A 116 10.23 -6.85 -2.75
N SER A 117 9.36 -7.49 -3.55
CA SER A 117 9.59 -8.81 -4.11
C SER A 117 10.21 -8.73 -5.50
N ARG A 118 10.81 -9.84 -5.96
CA ARG A 118 11.21 -9.96 -7.37
C ARG A 118 9.98 -9.79 -8.27
N PHE A 119 10.11 -8.94 -9.29
CA PHE A 119 9.13 -8.82 -10.35
C PHE A 119 9.43 -9.84 -11.44
N GLU A 120 8.45 -10.67 -11.76
CA GLU A 120 8.53 -11.65 -12.85
C GLU A 120 7.42 -11.30 -13.85
N LEU A 121 7.83 -11.04 -15.10
CA LEU A 121 6.90 -10.80 -16.19
C LEU A 121 6.08 -12.08 -16.40
N SER A 122 4.78 -11.96 -16.20
CA SER A 122 3.79 -13.00 -16.45
C SER A 122 2.55 -12.34 -17.03
N GLU A 123 1.71 -13.12 -17.71
CA GLU A 123 0.46 -12.61 -18.29
C GLU A 123 -0.49 -12.04 -17.22
N LYS A 124 -0.40 -12.56 -15.97
CA LYS A 124 -1.16 -12.08 -14.82
C LYS A 124 -0.22 -11.81 -13.64
N TRP A 125 -0.13 -10.55 -13.20
CA TRP A 125 0.65 -10.14 -12.04
C TRP A 125 -0.22 -9.79 -10.82
N VAL A 126 0.12 -10.41 -9.69
CA VAL A 126 -0.57 -10.23 -8.41
C VAL A 126 0.40 -9.65 -7.38
N CYS A 127 0.01 -8.55 -6.72
CA CYS A 127 0.84 -7.87 -5.74
C CYS A 127 0.98 -8.66 -4.43
N THR A 128 2.01 -8.33 -3.64
CA THR A 128 2.29 -9.00 -2.35
C THR A 128 1.11 -8.93 -1.38
N PHE A 129 0.32 -7.84 -1.38
CA PHE A 129 -0.89 -7.73 -0.56
C PHE A 129 -1.92 -8.82 -0.88
N CYS A 130 -2.20 -9.03 -2.17
CA CYS A 130 -3.14 -10.06 -2.61
C CYS A 130 -2.59 -11.47 -2.37
N LYS A 131 -1.29 -11.69 -2.64
CA LYS A 131 -0.65 -12.99 -2.35
C LYS A 131 -0.80 -13.41 -0.88
N ILE A 132 -0.59 -12.48 0.06
CA ILE A 132 -0.75 -12.73 1.50
C ILE A 132 -2.22 -12.96 1.89
N ARG A 133 -3.15 -12.20 1.31
CA ARG A 133 -4.59 -12.42 1.54
C ARG A 133 -5.00 -13.83 1.13
N ASN A 134 -4.63 -14.26 -0.07
CA ASN A 134 -4.99 -15.58 -0.60
C ASN A 134 -4.39 -16.70 0.28
N LEU A 135 -3.16 -16.53 0.80
CA LEU A 135 -2.56 -17.46 1.77
C LEU A 135 -3.34 -17.60 3.09
N SER A 136 -4.08 -16.57 3.51
CA SER A 136 -4.89 -16.61 4.74
C SER A 136 -6.27 -17.25 4.55
N GLU A 137 -6.74 -17.34 3.30
CA GLU A 137 -8.02 -17.97 2.93
C GLU A 137 -7.87 -19.48 2.72
N ASP A 138 -6.68 -19.96 2.35
CA ASP A 138 -6.31 -21.39 2.24
C ASP A 138 -6.11 -22.05 3.63
N LYS A 139 -7.18 -22.17 4.43
CA LYS A 139 -7.18 -22.87 5.73
C LYS A 139 -7.26 -24.41 5.58
N SER A 140 -6.35 -25.02 4.82
CA SER A 140 -6.27 -26.49 4.64
C SER A 140 -4.92 -27.09 5.04
N GLY A 141 -4.10 -26.40 5.84
CA GLY A 141 -2.84 -26.94 6.37
C GLY A 141 -2.57 -26.48 7.79
N SER A 142 -2.25 -27.43 8.66
CA SER A 142 -2.12 -27.34 10.12
C SER A 142 -1.37 -26.12 10.67
N ASP A 143 -2.00 -25.46 11.64
CA ASP A 143 -1.36 -24.57 12.60
C ASP A 143 -0.32 -25.37 13.41
N ILE A 144 0.96 -25.21 13.06
CA ILE A 144 2.04 -25.52 13.99
C ILE A 144 2.42 -24.21 14.66
N SER A 145 1.79 -23.95 15.81
CA SER A 145 2.32 -23.08 16.86
C SER A 145 3.76 -23.52 17.13
N ASN A 146 4.76 -22.64 16.98
CA ASN A 146 6.08 -22.84 17.60
C ASN A 146 6.94 -21.56 17.60
N ASN A 147 7.36 -21.14 18.79
CA ASN A 147 8.31 -20.05 19.06
C ASN A 147 9.71 -20.23 18.42
N GLY A 148 10.00 -21.38 17.79
CA GLY A 148 11.24 -21.67 17.08
C GLY A 148 11.29 -21.24 15.60
N LEU A 149 10.21 -20.65 15.06
CA LEU A 149 10.09 -20.39 13.61
C LEU A 149 11.01 -19.28 13.07
N LEU A 150 11.45 -18.35 13.93
CA LEU A 150 12.18 -17.16 13.47
C LEU A 150 13.66 -17.42 13.17
N THR A 151 14.26 -18.44 13.76
CA THR A 151 15.70 -18.71 13.67
C THR A 151 16.07 -19.76 12.62
N GLN A 152 15.09 -20.50 12.10
CA GLN A 152 15.27 -21.49 11.04
C GLN A 152 15.50 -20.87 9.64
N PRO A 153 16.04 -21.64 8.68
CA PRO A 153 16.11 -21.26 7.27
C PRO A 153 14.76 -20.78 6.74
N MET A 154 14.71 -19.61 6.09
CA MET A 154 13.45 -19.09 5.55
C MET A 154 12.90 -19.95 4.43
N CYS A 155 11.70 -20.49 4.64
CA CYS A 155 10.93 -21.10 3.55
C CYS A 155 10.27 -20.03 2.66
N PRO A 156 9.78 -20.38 1.45
CA PRO A 156 9.15 -19.41 0.54
C PRO A 156 7.97 -18.63 1.17
N LYS A 157 7.17 -19.28 2.04
CA LYS A 157 6.07 -18.61 2.76
C LYS A 157 6.59 -17.57 3.75
N GLN A 158 7.68 -17.85 4.47
CA GLN A 158 8.29 -16.90 5.41
C GLN A 158 8.93 -15.73 4.67
N LEU A 159 9.61 -16.00 3.55
CA LEU A 159 10.17 -14.94 2.69
C LEU A 159 9.08 -13.98 2.24
N MET A 160 7.96 -14.49 1.73
CA MET A 160 6.82 -13.65 1.30
C MET A 160 6.23 -12.83 2.46
N LYS A 161 6.15 -13.40 3.66
CA LYS A 161 5.74 -12.67 4.87
C LYS A 161 6.72 -11.55 5.23
N CYS A 162 8.03 -11.77 5.13
CA CYS A 162 9.03 -10.72 5.32
C CYS A 162 8.91 -9.61 4.27
N GLU A 163 8.72 -9.97 2.99
CA GLU A 163 8.49 -9.01 1.90
C GLU A 163 7.26 -8.15 2.17
N PHE A 164 6.18 -8.77 2.67
CA PHE A 164 4.95 -8.08 3.02
C PHE A 164 5.13 -7.10 4.18
N VAL A 165 5.76 -7.51 5.28
CA VAL A 165 5.99 -6.63 6.44
C VAL A 165 6.89 -5.45 6.05
N LEU A 166 7.93 -5.68 5.23
CA LEU A 166 8.77 -4.61 4.70
C LEU A 166 7.98 -3.68 3.78
N LEU A 167 7.12 -4.20 2.90
CA LEU A 167 6.26 -3.39 2.05
C LEU A 167 5.30 -2.52 2.86
N GLN A 168 4.68 -3.03 3.93
CA GLN A 168 3.84 -2.24 4.82
C GLN A 168 4.61 -1.09 5.47
N LEU A 169 5.88 -1.32 5.81
CA LEU A 169 6.76 -0.29 6.36
C LEU A 169 7.11 0.76 5.30
N CYS A 170 7.48 0.35 4.08
CA CYS A 170 7.77 1.26 2.97
C CYS A 170 6.56 2.12 2.54
N CYS A 171 5.34 1.60 2.69
CA CYS A 171 4.10 2.36 2.43
C CYS A 171 3.79 3.43 3.48
N ASN A 172 4.55 3.50 4.59
CA ASN A 172 4.39 4.55 5.60
C ASN A 172 5.19 5.79 5.18
N GLU A 173 4.54 6.95 5.14
CA GLU A 173 5.17 8.22 4.75
C GLU A 173 6.36 8.59 5.64
N GLU A 174 6.27 8.32 6.95
CA GLU A 174 7.36 8.57 7.90
C GLU A 174 8.61 7.72 7.61
N SER A 175 8.45 6.60 6.89
CA SER A 175 9.56 5.71 6.54
C SER A 175 10.50 6.29 5.46
N ARG A 176 10.09 7.34 4.74
CA ARG A 176 10.87 7.93 3.64
C ARG A 176 12.28 8.37 4.06
N CYS A 177 12.44 8.87 5.30
CA CYS A 177 13.74 9.29 5.81
C CYS A 177 14.73 8.14 6.08
N PHE A 178 14.27 6.88 6.05
CA PHE A 178 15.10 5.67 6.22
C PHE A 178 15.36 4.94 4.90
N GLU A 179 14.97 5.50 3.76
CA GLU A 179 15.06 4.81 2.46
C GLU A 179 16.50 4.65 1.97
N LYS A 180 17.33 5.68 2.15
CA LYS A 180 18.68 5.79 1.57
C LYS A 180 19.76 5.63 2.63
N ASP A 181 20.98 5.38 2.15
CA ASP A 181 22.19 5.25 2.99
C ASP A 181 22.44 6.54 3.81
N PRO A 182 22.26 6.50 5.15
CA PRO A 182 22.43 7.68 6.00
C PRO A 182 23.87 8.18 6.04
N CYS A 183 24.86 7.33 5.77
CA CYS A 183 26.27 7.75 5.73
C CYS A 183 26.58 8.68 4.54
N LYS A 184 25.74 8.66 3.51
CA LYS A 184 25.86 9.53 2.32
C LYS A 184 24.98 10.78 2.41
N THR A 185 23.95 10.76 3.24
CA THR A 185 22.93 11.82 3.30
C THR A 185 23.00 12.65 4.58
N ILE A 186 23.59 12.14 5.66
CA ILE A 186 23.63 12.78 6.97
C ILE A 186 25.10 13.04 7.38
N PRO A 187 25.49 14.30 7.61
CA PRO A 187 26.82 14.65 8.09
C PRO A 187 27.17 13.94 9.41
N SER A 188 28.42 13.48 9.51
CA SER A 188 28.97 12.86 10.74
C SER A 188 28.26 11.59 11.24
N TYR A 189 27.32 11.02 10.46
CA TYR A 189 26.60 9.82 10.87
C TYR A 189 27.52 8.64 11.16
N SER A 190 28.49 8.40 10.28
CA SER A 190 29.51 7.34 10.41
C SER A 190 30.41 7.48 11.63
N ASN A 191 30.47 8.67 12.25
CA ASN A 191 31.28 8.90 13.45
C ASN A 191 30.55 8.43 14.73
N VAL A 192 29.23 8.25 14.66
CA VAL A 192 28.38 7.92 15.81
C VAL A 192 27.81 6.50 15.70
N ILE A 193 27.55 6.05 14.46
CA ILE A 193 26.89 4.78 14.17
C ILE A 193 27.86 3.81 13.50
N ASP A 194 28.24 2.76 14.24
CA ASP A 194 29.22 1.76 13.80
C ASP A 194 28.66 0.81 12.72
N LYS A 195 27.35 0.55 12.76
CA LYS A 195 26.68 -0.40 11.84
C LYS A 195 25.45 0.24 11.18
N PRO A 196 25.65 1.04 10.11
CA PRO A 196 24.56 1.67 9.38
C PRO A 196 23.63 0.65 8.70
N MET A 197 22.33 0.95 8.71
CA MET A 197 21.28 0.18 8.04
C MET A 197 20.17 1.11 7.54
N TRP A 198 19.52 0.74 6.43
CA TRP A 198 18.45 1.51 5.79
C TRP A 198 17.55 0.59 4.94
N LEU A 199 16.36 1.05 4.59
CA LEU A 199 15.32 0.22 3.97
C LEU A 199 15.73 -0.34 2.59
N HIS A 200 16.40 0.45 1.75
CA HIS A 200 16.87 -0.04 0.44
C HIS A 200 17.84 -1.22 0.60
N LYS A 201 18.77 -1.16 1.56
CA LYS A 201 19.71 -2.27 1.82
C LYS A 201 19.02 -3.52 2.34
N VAL A 202 18.04 -3.36 3.24
CA VAL A 202 17.22 -4.49 3.69
C VAL A 202 16.45 -5.11 2.52
N LYS A 203 15.86 -4.28 1.66
CA LYS A 203 15.18 -4.73 0.45
C LYS A 203 16.11 -5.50 -0.48
N GLU A 204 17.30 -4.98 -0.78
CA GLU A 204 18.30 -5.66 -1.63
C GLU A 204 18.70 -7.02 -1.05
N ASN A 205 18.99 -7.08 0.25
CA ASN A 205 19.31 -8.33 0.93
C ASN A 205 18.17 -9.35 0.88
N LEU A 206 16.92 -8.88 1.03
CA LEU A 206 15.75 -9.75 0.96
C LEU A 206 15.54 -10.31 -0.46
N MET A 207 15.62 -9.47 -1.49
CA MET A 207 15.50 -9.86 -2.90
C MET A 207 16.63 -10.79 -3.36
N ALA A 208 17.84 -10.60 -2.81
CA ALA A 208 18.99 -11.47 -3.04
C ALA A 208 18.93 -12.78 -2.21
N LYS A 209 17.94 -12.94 -1.32
CA LYS A 209 17.82 -14.07 -0.39
C LYS A 209 19.02 -14.22 0.55
N ASN A 210 19.65 -13.09 0.93
CA ASN A 210 20.80 -13.05 1.82
C ASN A 210 20.45 -13.22 3.31
N TYR A 211 19.17 -13.18 3.66
CA TYR A 211 18.72 -13.44 5.03
C TYR A 211 18.51 -14.94 5.24
N PRO A 212 19.28 -15.60 6.11
CA PRO A 212 19.09 -17.03 6.36
C PRO A 212 17.81 -17.29 7.17
N SER A 213 17.36 -16.35 8.00
CA SER A 213 16.20 -16.54 8.87
C SER A 213 15.40 -15.24 9.03
N VAL A 214 14.13 -15.37 9.45
CA VAL A 214 13.25 -14.21 9.73
C VAL A 214 13.86 -13.32 10.80
N HIS A 215 14.53 -13.92 11.79
CA HIS A 215 15.22 -13.21 12.85
C HIS A 215 16.34 -12.30 12.31
N LYS A 216 17.12 -12.75 11.32
CA LYS A 216 18.17 -11.91 10.72
C LYS A 216 17.61 -10.74 9.93
N PHE A 217 16.54 -10.97 9.17
CA PHE A 217 15.78 -9.89 8.53
C PHE A 217 15.26 -8.88 9.55
N ALA A 218 14.59 -9.34 10.60
CA ALA A 218 14.03 -8.46 11.63
C ALA A 218 15.12 -7.69 12.38
N THR A 219 16.26 -8.32 12.66
CA THR A 219 17.41 -7.68 13.32
C THR A 219 17.92 -6.47 12.52
N ASP A 220 18.03 -6.59 11.20
CA ASP A 220 18.45 -5.45 10.36
C ASP A 220 17.40 -4.33 10.35
N VAL A 221 16.11 -4.66 10.30
CA VAL A 221 15.05 -3.64 10.38
C VAL A 221 15.06 -2.94 11.73
N TYR A 222 15.21 -3.67 12.84
CA TYR A 222 15.36 -3.07 14.17
C TYR A 222 16.59 -2.16 14.25
N LEU A 223 17.70 -2.54 13.62
CA LEU A 223 18.92 -1.76 13.63
C LEU A 223 18.73 -0.38 12.99
N ILE A 224 17.88 -0.25 11.96
CA ILE A 224 17.53 1.06 11.36
C ILE A 224 17.01 2.01 12.45
N PHE A 225 16.02 1.57 13.22
CA PHE A 225 15.37 2.41 14.21
C PHE A 225 16.21 2.60 15.48
N GLN A 226 16.96 1.58 15.88
CA GLN A 226 17.92 1.70 16.99
C GLN A 226 19.00 2.75 16.67
N ASN A 227 19.55 2.72 15.46
CA ASN A 227 20.50 3.73 15.01
C ASN A 227 19.87 5.12 14.95
N CYS A 228 18.62 5.23 14.48
CA CYS A 228 17.88 6.48 14.51
C CYS A 228 17.77 7.05 15.93
N ILE A 229 17.32 6.23 16.88
CA ILE A 229 17.16 6.63 18.28
C ILE A 229 18.51 7.00 18.92
N LYS A 230 19.59 6.27 18.59
CA LYS A 230 20.95 6.56 19.10
C LYS A 230 21.48 7.89 18.55
N PHE A 231 21.31 8.15 17.25
CA PHE A 231 21.86 9.34 16.59
C PHE A 231 21.05 10.60 16.91
N ASN A 232 19.73 10.48 17.01
CA ASN A 232 18.80 11.62 17.07
C ASN A 232 18.28 11.92 18.48
N GLN A 233 19.03 11.54 19.52
CA GLN A 233 18.59 11.73 20.91
C GLN A 233 18.13 13.16 21.18
N GLY A 234 16.91 13.31 21.67
CA GLY A 234 16.33 14.61 22.03
C GLY A 234 15.72 15.42 20.88
N ASN A 235 15.63 14.89 19.65
CA ASN A 235 14.93 15.53 18.54
C ASN A 235 13.73 14.70 18.02
N GLU A 236 12.97 15.26 17.07
CA GLU A 236 11.73 14.64 16.54
C GLU A 236 11.94 13.27 15.87
N PHE A 237 13.11 13.02 15.27
CA PHE A 237 13.42 11.77 14.60
C PHE A 237 13.54 10.60 15.58
N GLU A 238 13.90 10.86 16.85
CA GLU A 238 13.85 9.83 17.90
C GLU A 238 12.44 9.27 18.05
N ALA A 239 11.43 10.15 18.12
CA ALA A 239 10.03 9.76 18.25
C ALA A 239 9.53 9.00 17.01
N ILE A 240 9.91 9.46 15.81
CA ILE A 240 9.61 8.77 14.55
C ILE A 240 10.22 7.36 14.55
N GLY A 241 11.49 7.23 14.94
CA GLY A 241 12.18 5.94 15.04
C GLY A 241 11.46 4.98 15.97
N ARG A 242 11.08 5.43 17.19
CA ARG A 242 10.31 4.61 18.15
C ARG A 242 8.95 4.19 17.61
N LYS A 243 8.25 5.11 16.94
CA LYS A 243 6.92 4.85 16.36
C LYS A 243 6.99 3.76 15.27
N LEU A 244 7.95 3.87 14.35
CA LEU A 244 8.11 2.91 13.27
C LEU A 244 8.62 1.55 13.78
N ASP A 245 9.50 1.53 14.78
CA ASP A 245 9.94 0.30 15.44
C ASP A 245 8.75 -0.45 16.05
N ASN A 246 7.90 0.24 16.81
CA ASN A 246 6.69 -0.36 17.40
C ASN A 246 5.72 -0.85 16.34
N LYS A 247 5.53 -0.09 15.25
CA LYS A 247 4.67 -0.49 14.12
C LYS A 247 5.22 -1.72 13.42
N PHE A 248 6.53 -1.79 13.18
CA PHE A 248 7.16 -2.95 12.58
C PHE A 248 7.02 -4.19 13.47
N LYS A 249 7.26 -4.06 14.79
CA LYS A 249 7.04 -5.15 15.77
C LYS A 249 5.61 -5.66 15.75
N ALA A 250 4.63 -4.77 15.76
CA ALA A 250 3.20 -5.13 15.71
C ALA A 250 2.86 -5.88 14.42
N ASN A 251 3.29 -5.36 13.26
CA ASN A 251 3.07 -5.99 11.96
C ASN A 251 3.74 -7.37 11.87
N LEU A 252 4.98 -7.49 12.34
CA LEU A 252 5.72 -8.75 12.33
C LEU A 252 4.99 -9.81 13.18
N ARG A 253 4.55 -9.44 14.40
CA ARG A 253 3.77 -10.33 15.27
C ARG A 253 2.46 -10.76 14.61
N GLN A 254 1.72 -9.83 14.04
CA GLN A 254 0.46 -10.11 13.36
C GLN A 254 0.64 -11.08 12.18
N VAL A 255 1.61 -10.82 11.31
CA VAL A 255 1.82 -11.60 10.08
C VAL A 255 2.37 -13.01 10.38
N PHE A 256 3.18 -13.14 11.42
CA PHE A 256 3.75 -14.43 11.82
C PHE A 256 2.98 -15.15 12.93
N GLY A 257 1.90 -14.56 13.47
CA GLY A 257 1.09 -15.16 14.54
C GLY A 257 1.85 -15.32 15.86
N ILE A 258 2.73 -14.37 16.19
CA ILE A 258 3.56 -14.41 17.41
C ILE A 258 2.83 -13.64 18.51
N SER A 259 2.51 -14.33 19.61
CA SER A 259 1.95 -13.75 20.84
C SER A 259 2.97 -12.91 21.59
#